data_AF-A0A3M1HIN6-F1
#
_entry.id   AF-A0A3M1HIN6-F1
#
_cell.length_a   1.000
_cell.length_b   1.000
_cell.length_c   1.000
_cell.angle_alpha   90.00
_cell.angle_beta   90.00
_cell.angle_gamma   90.00
#
_symmetry.space_group_name_H-M   'P 1'
#
loop_
_entity.id
_entity.type
_entity.pdbx_description
1 polymer ?
#
loop_
_entity_poly.entity_id
_entity_poly.type
_entity_poly.pdbx_seq_one_letter_code
_entity_poly.pdbx_strand_id
1 'polypeptide(L)'
;SLILAEAQRLVRRLCPACRAPRAPTAEDWRRLEVEPAQFSAIERIYEPQGCAQCRGVGYRGRIAIYEMVEIDEALREAIHDRAPLAELRKIAARQGARTLRQDGARHVASGITSIEEVLRVTREGAVEV
;
A
#
# COMPACT_ATOMS: atom_id res chain seq x y z
N SER A 1 -10.07 19.96 17.01
CA SER A 1 -11.15 19.54 16.09
C SER A 1 -10.64 18.69 14.93
N LEU A 2 -9.52 17.95 15.06
CA LEU A 2 -9.07 17.04 14.02
C LEU A 2 -10.01 15.82 13.98
N ILE A 3 -10.47 15.44 12.79
CA ILE A 3 -11.43 14.34 12.56
C ILE A 3 -10.83 13.20 11.72
N LEU A 4 -9.90 13.51 10.83
CA LEU A 4 -9.22 12.57 9.96
C LEU A 4 -7.82 13.10 9.64
N ALA A 5 -6.84 12.21 9.64
CA ALA A 5 -5.54 12.44 9.02
C ALA A 5 -5.40 11.52 7.80
N GLU A 6 -4.94 12.08 6.69
CA GLU A 6 -4.77 11.35 5.43
C GLU A 6 -3.35 11.58 4.90
N ALA A 7 -2.73 10.50 4.44
CA ALA A 7 -1.48 10.53 3.71
C ALA A 7 -1.64 9.79 2.39
N GLN A 8 -1.13 10.39 1.31
CA GLN A 8 -1.14 9.78 -0.02
C GLN A 8 0.24 9.71 -0.66
N ARG A 9 0.38 8.74 -1.55
CA ARG A 9 1.44 8.63 -2.56
C ARG A 9 0.85 8.24 -3.90
N LEU A 10 1.55 8.54 -4.99
CA LEU A 10 1.18 8.10 -6.32
C LEU A 10 2.06 6.94 -6.78
N VAL A 11 1.44 5.81 -7.10
CA VAL A 11 2.08 4.68 -7.79
C VAL A 11 1.77 4.73 -9.29
N ARG A 12 2.72 4.29 -10.10
CA ARG A 12 2.51 4.09 -11.54
C ARG A 12 1.59 2.90 -11.78
N ARG A 13 0.70 3.01 -12.75
CA ARG A 13 -0.17 1.90 -13.18
C ARG A 13 0.55 1.05 -14.22
N LEU A 14 0.48 -0.27 -14.08
CA LEU A 14 1.02 -1.20 -15.07
C LEU A 14 0.38 -0.94 -16.44
N CYS A 15 1.19 -1.00 -17.50
CA CYS A 15 0.68 -0.87 -18.85
C CYS A 15 -0.23 -2.06 -19.18
N PRO A 16 -1.52 -1.85 -19.51
CA PRO A 16 -2.44 -2.95 -19.78
C PRO A 16 -2.05 -3.75 -21.03
N ALA A 17 -1.32 -3.14 -21.97
CA ALA A 17 -0.92 -3.77 -23.22
C ALA A 17 0.27 -4.73 -23.09
N CYS A 18 1.09 -4.60 -22.04
CA CYS A 18 2.31 -5.40 -21.92
C CYS A 18 2.57 -5.97 -20.51
N ARG A 19 1.66 -5.83 -19.55
CA ARG A 19 1.84 -6.45 -18.23
C ARG A 19 1.87 -7.98 -18.36
N ALA A 20 2.82 -8.63 -17.72
CA ALA A 20 2.93 -10.09 -17.73
C ALA A 20 2.42 -10.68 -16.40
N PRO A 21 1.60 -11.73 -16.42
CA PRO A 21 1.15 -12.39 -15.20
C PRO A 21 2.23 -13.31 -14.63
N ARG A 22 2.31 -13.38 -13.31
CA ARG A 22 3.02 -14.44 -12.58
C ARG A 22 2.27 -14.84 -11.32
N ALA A 23 2.53 -16.05 -10.82
CA ALA A 23 2.00 -16.46 -9.53
C ALA A 23 2.66 -15.65 -8.40
N PRO A 24 1.90 -15.19 -7.39
CA PRO A 24 2.47 -14.58 -6.20
C PRO A 24 3.07 -15.64 -5.28
N THR A 25 4.13 -15.26 -4.55
CA THR A 25 4.74 -16.04 -3.48
C THR A 25 4.27 -15.53 -2.12
N ALA A 26 4.46 -16.30 -1.05
CA ALA A 26 4.21 -15.78 0.31
C ALA A 26 5.13 -14.61 0.68
N GLU A 27 6.33 -14.55 0.10
CA GLU A 27 7.27 -13.44 0.32
C GLU A 27 6.78 -12.13 -0.31
N ASP A 28 6.13 -12.19 -1.48
CA ASP A 28 5.54 -11.03 -2.13
C ASP A 28 4.58 -10.26 -1.22
N TRP A 29 3.69 -10.99 -0.54
CA TRP A 29 2.74 -10.42 0.41
C TRP A 29 3.41 -9.91 1.69
N ARG A 30 4.38 -10.66 2.24
CA ARG A 30 5.14 -10.23 3.42
C ARG A 30 5.94 -8.96 3.18
N ARG A 31 6.54 -8.79 2.00
CA ARG A 31 7.23 -7.55 1.61
C ARG A 31 6.30 -6.34 1.60
N LEU A 32 5.00 -6.58 1.36
CA LEU A 32 3.95 -5.57 1.38
C LEU A 32 3.29 -5.40 2.76
N GLU A 33 3.86 -6.00 3.81
CA GLU A 33 3.38 -5.89 5.19
C GLU A 33 1.92 -6.37 5.37
N VAL A 34 1.55 -7.40 4.60
CA VAL A 34 0.26 -8.09 4.68
C VAL A 34 0.46 -9.59 4.84
N GLU A 35 -0.48 -10.23 5.53
CA GLU A 35 -0.45 -11.66 5.74
C GLU A 35 -0.81 -12.40 4.45
N PRO A 36 -0.01 -13.39 3.99
CA PRO A 36 -0.31 -14.12 2.75
C PRO A 36 -1.71 -14.73 2.71
N ALA A 37 -2.24 -15.14 3.86
CA ALA A 37 -3.59 -15.69 3.98
C ALA A 37 -4.68 -14.73 3.49
N GLN A 38 -4.49 -13.42 3.65
CA GLN A 38 -5.46 -12.38 3.22
C GLN A 38 -5.64 -12.34 1.70
N PHE A 39 -4.65 -12.81 0.95
CA PHE A 39 -4.63 -12.81 -0.52
C PHE A 39 -4.48 -14.23 -1.10
N SER A 40 -4.84 -15.26 -0.34
CA SER A 40 -4.72 -16.68 -0.74
C SER A 40 -5.51 -17.03 -2.01
N ALA A 41 -6.59 -16.32 -2.30
CA ALA A 41 -7.39 -16.50 -3.53
C ALA A 41 -6.79 -15.82 -4.77
N ILE A 42 -5.70 -15.05 -4.62
CA ILE A 42 -5.06 -14.34 -5.73
C ILE A 42 -4.06 -15.27 -6.42
N GLU A 43 -4.43 -15.77 -7.60
CA GLU A 43 -3.57 -16.68 -8.37
C GLU A 43 -2.51 -15.96 -9.20
N ARG A 44 -2.71 -14.67 -9.50
CA ARG A 44 -1.86 -13.90 -10.41
C ARG A 44 -1.67 -12.47 -9.94
N ILE A 45 -0.42 -12.04 -9.97
CA ILE A 45 -0.03 -10.63 -9.94
C ILE A 45 0.72 -10.30 -11.23
N TYR A 46 1.02 -9.01 -11.44
CA TYR A 46 1.50 -8.54 -12.74
C TYR A 46 2.80 -7.76 -12.63
N GLU A 47 3.64 -7.91 -13.66
CA GLU A 47 4.94 -7.27 -13.76
C GLU A 47 5.07 -6.42 -15.03
N PRO A 48 5.85 -5.32 -15.00
CA PRO A 48 6.08 -4.48 -16.16
C PRO A 48 7.00 -5.19 -17.17
N GLN A 49 6.68 -5.11 -18.47
CA GLN A 49 7.57 -5.61 -19.54
C GLN A 49 8.12 -4.48 -20.44
N GLY A 50 7.29 -3.48 -20.75
CA GLY A 50 7.63 -2.43 -21.70
C GLY A 50 7.15 -2.74 -23.11
N CYS A 51 6.58 -1.73 -23.78
CA CYS A 51 6.16 -1.79 -25.18
C CYS A 51 6.06 -0.37 -25.75
N ALA A 52 5.78 -0.24 -27.05
CA ALA A 52 5.61 1.06 -27.70
C ALA A 52 4.54 1.95 -27.02
N GLN A 53 3.44 1.37 -26.55
CA GLN A 53 2.33 2.14 -25.93
C GLN A 53 2.69 2.79 -24.59
N CYS A 54 3.68 2.25 -23.89
CA CYS A 54 4.23 2.81 -22.65
C CYS A 54 5.66 3.32 -22.81
N ARG A 55 6.12 3.50 -24.06
CA ARG A 55 7.48 3.98 -24.40
C ARG A 55 8.59 3.17 -23.73
N GLY A 56 8.40 1.85 -23.65
CA GLY A 56 9.37 0.92 -23.07
C GLY A 56 9.41 0.88 -21.53
N VAL A 57 8.63 1.70 -20.82
CA VAL A 57 8.74 1.82 -19.35
C VAL A 57 7.97 0.72 -18.59
N GLY A 58 6.95 0.12 -19.22
CA GLY A 58 6.10 -0.90 -18.60
C GLY A 58 4.94 -0.35 -17.75
N TYR A 59 4.81 0.97 -17.66
CA TYR A 59 3.75 1.66 -16.91
C TYR A 59 3.08 2.75 -17.74
N ARG A 60 1.79 3.01 -17.49
CA ARG A 60 1.03 4.10 -18.14
C ARG A 60 -0.02 4.68 -17.19
N GLY A 61 0.17 5.93 -16.80
CA GLY A 61 -0.68 6.61 -15.84
C GLY A 61 -0.29 6.32 -14.39
N ARG A 62 -1.04 6.90 -13.45
CA ARG A 62 -0.82 6.79 -12.01
C ARG A 62 -2.14 6.56 -11.28
N ILE A 63 -2.06 6.02 -10.08
CA ILE A 63 -3.16 5.91 -9.12
C ILE A 63 -2.63 6.26 -7.74
N ALA A 64 -3.48 6.82 -6.89
CA ALA A 64 -3.13 7.09 -5.51
C ALA A 64 -3.26 5.82 -4.66
N ILE A 65 -2.40 5.72 -3.66
CA ILE A 65 -2.53 4.84 -2.51
C ILE A 65 -2.70 5.72 -1.27
N TYR A 66 -3.52 5.25 -0.33
CA TYR A 66 -3.97 6.06 0.80
C TYR A 66 -3.71 5.38 2.14
N GLU A 67 -3.34 6.19 3.11
CA GLU A 67 -3.37 5.87 4.53
C GLU A 67 -4.29 6.87 5.21
N MET A 68 -5.35 6.36 5.84
CA MET A 68 -6.41 7.16 6.44
C MET A 68 -6.55 6.74 7.90
N VAL A 69 -6.45 7.70 8.80
CA VAL A 69 -6.58 7.52 10.25
C VAL A 69 -7.69 8.43 10.75
N GLU A 70 -8.82 7.83 11.11
CA GLU A 70 -9.92 8.54 11.76
C GLU A 70 -9.52 8.90 13.20
N ILE A 71 -9.83 10.12 13.63
CA ILE A 71 -9.54 10.58 14.99
C ILE A 71 -10.76 10.33 15.86
N ASP A 72 -10.89 9.10 16.34
CA ASP A 72 -11.91 8.72 17.31
C ASP A 72 -11.54 9.17 18.74
N GLU A 73 -12.32 8.74 19.73
CA GLU A 73 -12.09 9.15 21.12
C GLU A 73 -10.78 8.60 21.69
N ALA A 74 -10.48 7.33 21.44
CA ALA A 74 -9.25 6.71 21.95
C ALA A 74 -7.99 7.41 21.40
N LEU A 75 -7.99 7.75 20.12
CA LEU A 75 -6.86 8.48 19.52
C LEU A 75 -6.81 9.94 20.00
N ARG A 76 -7.97 10.57 20.24
CA ARG A 76 -8.06 11.93 20.78
C ARG A 76 -7.49 12.02 22.20
N GLU A 77 -7.83 11.07 23.07
CA GLU A 77 -7.29 10.95 24.42
C GLU A 77 -5.76 10.74 24.37
N ALA A 78 -5.29 9.79 23.56
CA ALA A 78 -3.85 9.54 23.44
C ALA A 78 -3.06 10.75 22.90
N ILE A 79 -3.65 11.52 21.97
CA ILE A 79 -3.06 12.78 21.50
C ILE A 79 -3.02 13.83 22.62
N HIS A 80 -4.10 13.98 23.37
CA HIS A 80 -4.19 14.91 24.50
C HIS A 80 -3.09 14.62 25.54
N ASP A 81 -2.87 13.33 25.82
CA ASP A 81 -1.88 12.86 26.78
C ASP A 81 -0.45 12.81 26.22
N ARG A 82 -0.25 13.26 24.98
CA ARG A 82 1.05 13.27 24.26
C ARG A 82 1.70 11.89 24.18
N ALA A 83 0.89 10.86 23.96
CA ALA A 83 1.36 9.50 23.79
C ALA A 83 2.42 9.41 22.67
N PRO A 84 3.42 8.53 22.79
CA PRO A 84 4.43 8.32 21.75
C PRO A 84 3.78 7.92 20.41
N LEU A 85 4.40 8.30 19.30
CA LEU A 85 3.89 7.99 17.95
C LEU A 85 3.64 6.50 17.72
N ALA A 86 4.48 5.62 18.29
CA ALA A 86 4.31 4.18 18.20
C ALA A 86 3.00 3.70 18.83
N GLU A 87 2.54 4.35 19.90
CA GLU A 87 1.28 4.05 20.56
C GLU A 87 0.09 4.54 19.71
N LEU A 88 0.17 5.77 19.19
CA LEU A 88 -0.84 6.30 18.26
C LEU A 88 -1.02 5.39 17.04
N ARG A 89 0.08 4.87 16.48
CA ARG A 89 0.03 3.90 15.36
C ARG A 89 -0.62 2.58 15.74
N LYS A 90 -0.36 2.06 16.94
CA LYS A 90 -1.02 0.84 17.44
C LYS A 90 -2.52 1.05 17.61
N ILE A 91 -2.95 2.21 18.10
CA ILE A 91 -4.37 2.55 18.22
C ILE A 91 -5.01 2.61 16.82
N ALA A 92 -4.41 3.36 15.89
CA ALA A 92 -4.89 3.46 14.51
C ALA A 92 -4.97 2.09 13.81
N ALA A 93 -3.96 1.23 13.98
CA ALA A 93 -3.95 -0.11 13.39
C ALA A 93 -5.08 -0.99 13.95
N ARG A 94 -5.36 -0.93 15.26
CA ARG A 94 -6.49 -1.66 15.88
C ARG A 94 -7.85 -1.18 15.38
N GLN A 95 -7.96 0.09 15.00
CA GLN A 95 -9.15 0.66 14.37
C GLN A 95 -9.30 0.30 12.88
N GLY A 96 -8.34 -0.44 12.32
CA GLY A 96 -8.38 -0.88 10.93
C GLY A 96 -7.77 0.09 9.93
N ALA A 97 -7.02 1.10 10.40
CA ALA A 97 -6.21 1.93 9.51
C ALA A 97 -5.21 1.05 8.75
N ARG A 98 -5.13 1.25 7.44
CA ARG A 98 -4.16 0.58 6.57
C ARG A 98 -3.02 1.53 6.26
N THR A 99 -1.81 1.01 6.28
CA THR A 99 -0.64 1.78 5.81
C THR A 99 -0.72 1.97 4.29
N LEU A 100 0.03 2.95 3.78
CA LEU A 100 0.22 3.14 2.33
C LEU A 100 0.65 1.83 1.62
N ARG A 101 1.50 1.04 2.27
CA ARG A 101 2.02 -0.21 1.70
C ARG A 101 0.94 -1.30 1.62
N GLN A 102 0.13 -1.42 2.67
CA GLN A 102 -1.02 -2.34 2.71
C GLN A 102 -2.11 -1.96 1.70
N ASP A 103 -2.37 -0.66 1.50
CA ASP A 103 -3.28 -0.20 0.45
C ASP A 103 -2.71 -0.50 -0.95
N GLY A 104 -1.40 -0.30 -1.13
CA GLY A 104 -0.69 -0.74 -2.33
C GLY A 104 -0.83 -2.23 -2.62
N ALA A 105 -0.85 -3.09 -1.59
CA ALA A 105 -1.06 -4.53 -1.75
C ALA A 105 -2.41 -4.87 -2.40
N ARG A 106 -3.47 -4.12 -2.06
CA ARG A 106 -4.79 -4.27 -2.71
C ARG A 106 -4.72 -3.94 -4.20
N HIS A 107 -3.97 -2.90 -4.56
CA HIS A 107 -3.77 -2.55 -5.97
C HIS A 107 -2.91 -3.58 -6.71
N VAL A 108 -1.91 -4.18 -6.07
CA VAL A 108 -1.15 -5.30 -6.63
C VAL A 108 -2.04 -6.52 -6.88
N ALA A 109 -2.87 -6.90 -5.89
CA ALA A 109 -3.81 -8.01 -6.01
C ALA A 109 -4.82 -7.81 -7.15
N SER A 110 -5.23 -6.57 -7.41
CA SER A 110 -6.09 -6.21 -8.56
C SER A 110 -5.35 -6.09 -9.90
N GLY A 111 -4.02 -6.27 -9.92
CA GLY A 111 -3.18 -6.16 -11.11
C GLY A 111 -3.01 -4.73 -11.65
N ILE A 112 -3.27 -3.71 -10.84
CA ILE A 112 -3.18 -2.29 -11.24
C ILE A 112 -1.74 -1.78 -11.21
N THR A 113 -0.95 -2.20 -10.21
CA THR A 113 0.46 -1.81 -10.03
C THR A 113 1.30 -3.06 -9.73
N SER A 114 2.63 -2.94 -9.76
CA SER A 114 3.53 -4.01 -9.32
C SER A 114 3.96 -3.83 -7.86
N ILE A 115 4.53 -4.89 -7.30
CA ILE A 115 5.12 -4.90 -5.96
C ILE A 115 6.28 -3.90 -5.89
N GLU A 116 7.16 -3.95 -6.87
CA GLU A 116 8.35 -3.08 -6.96
C GLU A 116 7.96 -1.62 -6.92
N GLU A 117 6.85 -1.28 -7.58
CA GLU A 117 6.35 0.09 -7.61
C GLU A 117 5.79 0.55 -6.26
N VAL A 118 5.05 -0.31 -5.55
CA VAL A 118 4.59 -0.01 -4.19
C VAL A 118 5.78 0.15 -3.24
N LEU A 119 6.74 -0.78 -3.29
CA LEU A 119 7.95 -0.70 -2.47
C LEU A 119 8.76 0.56 -2.78
N ARG A 120 8.87 0.95 -4.04
CA ARG A 120 9.61 2.17 -4.44
C ARG A 120 9.03 3.43 -3.79
N VAL A 121 7.71 3.57 -3.69
CA VAL A 121 7.07 4.79 -3.16
C VAL A 121 6.87 4.77 -1.65
N THR A 122 6.96 3.60 -1.01
CA THR A 122 6.76 3.40 0.44
C THR A 122 8.05 3.10 1.20
N ARG A 123 9.22 3.29 0.56
CA ARG A 123 10.55 3.11 1.20
C ARG A 123 10.85 4.13 2.30
N GLU A 124 10.28 5.34 2.22
CA GLU A 124 10.42 6.38 3.24
C GLU A 124 9.16 6.41 4.12
N GLY A 125 9.23 5.81 5.31
CA GLY A 125 8.13 5.85 6.28
C GLY A 125 7.99 4.62 7.18
N ALA A 126 8.70 3.52 6.89
CA ALA A 126 8.81 2.38 7.79
C ALA A 126 9.68 2.77 8.99
N VAL A 127 9.07 3.44 9.97
CA VAL A 127 9.57 3.39 11.34
C VAL A 127 9.21 2.00 11.83
N GLU A 128 10.24 1.17 12.03
CA GLU A 128 10.13 -0.17 12.60
C GLU A 128 9.25 -0.14 13.85
N VAL A 129 8.32 -1.08 13.94
CA VAL A 129 7.43 -1.27 15.09
C VAL A 129 8.16 -1.98 16.22
#